data_AF-A0A8S3IF36-F1
#
_entry.id   AF-A0A8S3IF36-F1
#
_cell.length_a   1.000
_cell.length_b   1.000
_cell.length_c   1.000
_cell.angle_alpha   90.00
_cell.angle_beta   90.00
_cell.angle_gamma   90.00
#
_symmetry.space_group_name_H-M   'P 1'
#
loop_
_entity.id
_entity.type
_entity.pdbx_description
1 polymer ?
#
loop_
_entity_poly.entity_id
_entity_poly.type
_entity_poly.pdbx_seq_one_letter_code
_entity_poly.pdbx_strand_id
1 'polypeptide(L)'
;TSNLILQLEVLNLDAMFLSAGTTQLTGHVKGKSIIKYFGIGNVDASELYCKFVDVEANGLGTISVSGTQGCNIKAEGVSTVKYNCSNTHNIQLSGLAKLIPM
;
A
#
# COMPACT_ATOMS: atom_id res chain seq x y z
N THR A 1 10.72 -5.68 -15.63
CA THR A 1 10.89 -4.46 -14.80
C THR A 1 9.95 -3.41 -15.34
N SER A 2 9.21 -2.72 -14.48
CA SER A 2 8.23 -1.72 -14.90
C SER A 2 8.13 -0.58 -13.91
N ASN A 3 8.08 0.64 -14.44
CA ASN A 3 7.73 1.83 -13.68
C ASN A 3 6.31 2.22 -14.08
N LEU A 4 5.43 2.37 -13.09
CA LEU A 4 4.04 2.74 -13.32
C LEU A 4 3.72 4.00 -12.51
N ILE A 5 3.09 4.97 -13.15
CA ILE A 5 2.60 6.18 -12.49
C ILE A 5 1.13 6.31 -12.88
N LEU A 6 0.25 6.32 -11.88
CA LEU A 6 -1.19 6.47 -12.07
C LEU A 6 -1.72 7.60 -11.21
N GLN A 7 -2.49 8.49 -11.83
CA GLN A 7 -3.30 9.49 -11.15
C GLN A 7 -4.76 9.06 -11.23
N LEU A 8 -5.42 8.94 -10.07
CA LEU A 8 -6.71 8.27 -9.93
C LEU A 8 -7.76 9.23 -9.35
N GLU A 9 -8.95 9.23 -9.95
CA GLU A 9 -10.16 9.87 -9.41
C GLU A 9 -11.29 8.84 -9.49
N VAL A 10 -11.37 7.98 -8.48
CA VAL A 10 -12.20 6.76 -8.53
C VAL A 10 -13.08 6.60 -7.30
N LEU A 11 -14.15 5.83 -7.44
CA LEU A 11 -15.00 5.46 -6.31
C LEU A 11 -14.28 4.45 -5.41
N ASN A 12 -13.77 3.37 -5.98
CA ASN A 12 -13.03 2.32 -5.26
C ASN A 12 -11.78 1.95 -6.06
N LEU A 13 -10.75 1.47 -5.36
CA LEU A 13 -9.53 0.95 -5.96
C LEU A 13 -9.30 -0.48 -5.48
N ASP A 14 -9.08 -1.39 -6.43
CA ASP A 14 -8.52 -2.73 -6.18
C ASP A 14 -7.34 -2.90 -7.14
N ALA A 15 -6.13 -2.81 -6.60
CA ALA A 15 -4.89 -2.84 -7.37
C ALA A 15 -4.01 -4.00 -6.92
N MET A 16 -3.54 -4.78 -7.90
CA MET A 16 -2.60 -5.88 -7.68
C MET A 16 -1.36 -5.69 -8.56
N PHE A 17 -0.20 -5.72 -7.93
CA PHE A 17 1.09 -5.56 -8.59
C PHE A 17 1.94 -6.82 -8.42
N LEU A 18 2.30 -7.45 -9.54
CA LEU A 18 3.09 -8.68 -9.64
C LEU A 18 4.43 -8.44 -10.36
N SER A 19 5.05 -7.28 -10.11
CA SER A 19 6.17 -6.79 -10.93
C SER A 19 7.43 -6.52 -10.10
N ALA A 20 8.57 -6.51 -10.77
CA ALA A 20 9.78 -5.89 -10.25
C ALA A 20 9.87 -4.42 -10.72
N GLY A 21 9.96 -3.46 -9.80
CA GLY A 21 10.04 -2.03 -10.14
C GLY A 21 9.27 -1.11 -9.19
N THR A 22 9.00 0.11 -9.65
CA THR A 22 8.37 1.16 -8.84
C THR A 22 6.98 1.50 -9.36
N THR A 23 6.00 1.59 -8.47
CA THR A 23 4.66 2.07 -8.76
C THR A 23 4.38 3.31 -7.92
N GLN A 24 3.88 4.37 -8.53
CA GLN A 24 3.38 5.55 -7.85
C GLN A 24 1.88 5.72 -8.12
N LEU A 25 1.10 5.87 -7.06
CA LEU A 25 -0.35 6.07 -7.09
C LEU A 25 -0.67 7.41 -6.41
N THR A 26 -1.35 8.30 -7.12
CA THR A 26 -1.77 9.61 -6.59
C THR A 26 -3.24 9.89 -6.88
N GLY A 27 -3.84 10.87 -6.20
CA GLY A 27 -5.22 11.33 -6.44
C GLY A 27 -6.18 10.89 -5.34
N HIS A 28 -7.45 10.65 -5.66
CA HIS A 28 -8.50 10.39 -4.68
C HIS A 28 -9.28 9.07 -4.91
N VAL A 29 -9.48 8.35 -3.81
CA VAL A 29 -10.39 7.20 -3.73
C VAL A 29 -11.49 7.53 -2.71
N LYS A 30 -12.72 7.70 -3.17
CA LYS A 30 -13.84 8.14 -2.31
C LYS A 30 -14.28 7.08 -1.30
N GLY A 31 -14.23 5.82 -1.72
CA GLY A 31 -14.64 4.64 -0.98
C GLY A 31 -13.45 3.85 -0.45
N LYS A 32 -13.38 2.58 -0.82
CA LYS A 32 -12.38 1.63 -0.32
C LYS A 32 -11.17 1.56 -1.26
N SER A 33 -9.97 1.53 -0.67
CA SER A 33 -8.72 1.24 -1.38
C SER A 33 -8.15 -0.09 -0.92
N ILE A 34 -7.86 -0.99 -1.88
CA ILE A 34 -7.17 -2.26 -1.65
C ILE A 34 -5.91 -2.25 -2.52
N ILE A 35 -4.75 -2.40 -1.89
CA ILE A 35 -3.46 -2.41 -2.55
C ILE A 35 -2.73 -3.71 -2.19
N LYS A 36 -2.49 -4.53 -3.20
CA LYS A 36 -1.78 -5.80 -3.04
C LYS A 36 -0.50 -5.81 -3.85
N TYR A 37 0.60 -6.16 -3.21
CA TYR A 37 1.93 -6.16 -3.82
C TYR A 37 2.61 -7.50 -3.57
N PHE A 38 2.91 -8.22 -4.65
CA PHE A 38 3.59 -9.53 -4.61
C PHE A 38 4.90 -9.55 -5.39
N GLY A 39 5.64 -8.43 -5.38
CA GLY A 39 6.79 -8.20 -6.25
C GLY A 39 8.11 -7.88 -5.55
N ILE A 40 9.06 -7.35 -6.33
CA ILE A 40 10.34 -6.83 -5.84
C ILE A 40 10.50 -5.34 -6.20
N GLY A 41 10.56 -4.45 -5.21
CA GLY A 41 10.54 -3.01 -5.46
C GLY A 41 9.52 -2.26 -4.61
N ASN A 42 9.03 -1.12 -5.11
CA ASN A 42 8.35 -0.15 -4.27
C ASN A 42 6.97 0.26 -4.81
N VAL A 43 6.02 0.43 -3.90
CA VAL A 43 4.72 1.05 -4.19
C VAL A 43 4.59 2.29 -3.32
N ASP A 44 4.50 3.46 -3.94
CA ASP A 44 4.26 4.72 -3.26
C ASP A 44 2.83 5.19 -3.53
N ALA A 45 1.96 5.01 -2.54
CA ALA A 45 0.60 5.52 -2.51
C ALA A 45 0.40 6.52 -1.36
N SER A 46 1.48 7.18 -0.91
CA SER A 46 1.41 8.16 0.18
C SER A 46 0.54 9.38 -0.18
N GLU A 47 0.49 9.73 -1.46
CA GLU A 47 -0.30 10.83 -2.05
C GLU A 47 -1.63 10.34 -2.67
N LEU A 48 -2.07 9.12 -2.34
CA LEU A 48 -3.38 8.61 -2.71
C LEU A 48 -4.36 8.82 -1.54
N TYR A 49 -5.15 9.88 -1.62
CA TYR A 49 -6.10 10.28 -0.58
C TYR A 49 -7.27 9.31 -0.51
N CYS A 50 -7.37 8.57 0.60
CA CYS A 50 -8.50 7.69 0.88
C CYS A 50 -8.89 7.72 2.37
N LYS A 51 -10.10 7.23 2.67
CA LYS A 51 -10.57 7.07 4.06
C LYS A 51 -9.98 5.83 4.71
N PHE A 52 -10.11 4.71 4.02
CA PHE A 52 -9.62 3.41 4.47
C PHE A 52 -8.77 2.75 3.39
N VAL A 53 -7.64 2.18 3.81
CA VAL A 53 -6.77 1.39 2.93
C VAL A 53 -6.49 0.02 3.53
N ASP A 54 -6.68 -1.01 2.72
CA ASP A 54 -6.26 -2.37 3.01
C ASP A 54 -5.00 -2.66 2.22
N VAL A 55 -3.92 -3.02 2.90
CA VAL A 55 -2.63 -3.34 2.29
C VAL A 55 -2.29 -4.80 2.52
N GLU A 56 -1.93 -5.49 1.43
CA GLU A 56 -1.27 -6.78 1.49
C GLU A 56 0.09 -6.70 0.79
N ALA A 57 1.15 -6.81 1.57
CA ALA A 57 2.53 -6.79 1.12
C ALA A 57 3.13 -8.19 1.24
N ASN A 58 3.50 -8.83 0.14
CA ASN A 58 4.14 -10.14 0.20
C ASN A 58 5.25 -10.23 -0.85
N GLY A 59 6.43 -9.79 -0.47
CA GLY A 59 7.55 -9.70 -1.41
C GLY A 59 8.78 -9.08 -0.78
N LEU A 60 9.59 -8.43 -1.61
CA LEU A 60 10.80 -7.74 -1.17
C LEU A 60 10.74 -6.27 -1.58
N GLY A 61 10.59 -5.38 -0.60
CA GLY A 61 10.61 -3.95 -0.85
C GLY A 61 9.65 -3.14 0.02
N THR A 62 9.29 -1.94 -0.43
CA THR A 62 8.59 -0.96 0.42
C THR A 62 7.24 -0.57 -0.14
N ILE A 63 6.23 -0.49 0.72
CA ILE A 63 4.92 0.05 0.39
C ILE A 63 4.64 1.24 1.30
N SER A 64 4.33 2.40 0.74
CA SER A 64 3.90 3.59 1.49
C SER A 64 2.42 3.85 1.24
N VAL A 65 1.62 4.01 2.30
CA VAL A 65 0.18 4.29 2.19
C VAL A 65 -0.30 5.32 3.20
N SER A 66 -1.39 6.01 2.86
CA SER A 66 -2.06 6.96 3.74
C SER A 66 -3.57 6.68 3.81
N GLY A 67 -4.16 6.76 5.01
CA GLY A 67 -5.59 6.55 5.23
C GLY A 67 -6.13 7.43 6.35
N THR A 68 -7.05 8.36 6.02
CA THR A 68 -7.51 9.38 6.97
C THR A 68 -8.36 8.85 8.13
N GLN A 69 -8.95 7.67 8.00
CA GLN A 69 -9.77 7.06 9.06
C GLN A 69 -9.15 5.77 9.60
N GLY A 70 -8.48 4.98 8.77
CA GLY A 70 -7.64 3.88 9.25
C GLY A 70 -7.16 2.93 8.16
N CYS A 71 -6.37 1.96 8.59
CA CYS A 71 -5.69 1.03 7.70
C CYS A 71 -5.75 -0.40 8.23
N ASN A 72 -5.91 -1.38 7.33
CA ASN A 72 -5.65 -2.78 7.61
C ASN A 72 -4.35 -3.19 6.91
N ILE A 73 -3.43 -3.84 7.62
CA ILE A 73 -2.11 -4.15 7.07
C ILE A 73 -1.72 -5.59 7.32
N LYS A 74 -1.50 -6.32 6.22
CA LYS A 74 -0.88 -7.64 6.20
C LYS A 74 0.44 -7.54 5.46
N ALA A 75 1.54 -7.92 6.09
CA ALA A 75 2.86 -7.88 5.48
C ALA A 75 3.68 -9.15 5.77
N GLU A 76 4.28 -9.72 4.73
CA GLU A 76 5.01 -10.98 4.75
C GLU A 76 6.32 -10.85 3.94
N GLY A 77 7.24 -11.79 4.12
CA GLY A 77 8.51 -11.82 3.38
C GLY A 77 9.52 -10.81 3.92
N VAL A 78 10.13 -10.01 3.04
CA VAL A 78 11.10 -8.95 3.39
C VAL A 78 10.53 -7.60 2.95
N SER A 79 9.32 -7.31 3.40
CA SER A 79 8.59 -6.10 3.07
C SER A 79 8.62 -5.06 4.19
N THR A 80 8.72 -3.78 3.85
CA THR A 80 8.48 -2.68 4.78
C THR A 80 7.20 -1.96 4.38
N VAL A 81 6.24 -1.86 5.30
CA VAL A 81 5.05 -1.02 5.10
C VAL A 81 5.22 0.27 5.89
N LYS A 82 5.29 1.39 5.17
CA LYS A 82 5.25 2.74 5.72
C LYS A 82 3.80 3.23 5.69
N TYR A 83 3.31 3.79 6.80
CA TYR A 83 1.90 4.14 6.89
C TYR A 83 1.66 5.46 7.61
N ASN A 84 0.76 6.27 7.08
CA ASN A 84 0.17 7.43 7.75
C ASN A 84 -1.33 7.22 7.92
N CYS A 85 -1.73 6.68 9.07
CA CYS A 85 -3.12 6.30 9.32
C CYS A 85 -3.56 6.68 10.73
N SER A 86 -4.74 7.28 10.84
CA SER A 86 -5.32 7.69 12.13
C SER A 86 -5.54 6.51 13.08
N ASN A 87 -5.89 5.35 12.53
CA ASN A 87 -6.04 4.08 13.25
C ASN A 87 -5.44 2.93 12.42
N THR A 88 -4.91 1.92 13.10
CA THR A 88 -4.50 0.67 12.46
C THR A 88 -5.29 -0.49 13.06
N HIS A 89 -5.84 -1.33 12.19
CA HIS A 89 -6.61 -2.51 12.57
C HIS A 89 -5.98 -3.73 11.90
N ASN A 90 -6.14 -4.91 12.49
CA ASN A 90 -5.77 -6.20 11.88
C ASN A 90 -4.33 -6.23 11.32
N ILE A 91 -3.35 -5.79 12.11
CA ILE A 91 -1.94 -5.89 11.73
C ILE A 91 -1.49 -7.35 11.79
N GLN A 92 -1.00 -7.86 10.67
CA GLN A 92 -0.39 -9.18 10.57
C GLN A 92 0.99 -9.05 9.93
N LEU A 93 2.03 -9.43 10.66
CA LEU A 93 3.41 -9.44 10.17
C LEU A 93 3.97 -10.86 10.20
N SER A 94 4.71 -11.24 9.17
CA SER A 94 5.44 -12.52 9.12
C SER A 94 6.76 -12.39 8.36
N GLY A 95 7.69 -13.31 8.61
CA GLY A 95 9.04 -13.25 8.06
C GLY A 95 9.86 -12.10 8.64
N LEU A 96 10.47 -11.30 7.78
CA LEU A 96 11.24 -10.10 8.12
C LEU A 96 10.45 -8.80 7.87
N ALA A 97 9.12 -8.89 7.76
CA ALA A 97 8.28 -7.75 7.50
C ALA A 97 8.35 -6.71 8.64
N LYS A 98 8.31 -5.42 8.28
CA LYS A 98 8.35 -4.29 9.21
C LYS A 98 7.25 -3.28 8.93
N LEU A 99 6.78 -2.65 9.99
CA LEU A 99 5.86 -1.53 9.94
C LEU A 99 6.56 -0.27 10.46
N ILE A 100 6.42 0.84 9.74
CA ILE A 100 7.04 2.12 10.08
C ILE A 100 5.98 3.22 9.95
N PRO A 101 5.64 3.95 11.02
CA PRO A 101 4.78 5.13 10.91
C PRO A 101 5.48 6.25 10.11
N MET A 102 4.73 6.99 9.30
CA MET A 102 5.17 8.16 8.52
C MET A 102 4.84 9.47 9.20
#